data_AF-A0A523K708-F1
#
_entry.id   AF-A0A523K708-F1
#
_cell.length_a   1.000
_cell.length_b   1.000
_cell.length_c   1.000
_cell.angle_alpha   90.00
_cell.angle_beta   90.00
_cell.angle_gamma   90.00
#
_symmetry.space_group_name_H-M   'P 1'
#
loop_
_entity.id
_entity.type
_entity.pdbx_description
1 polymer ?
#
loop_
_entity_poly.entity_id
_entity_poly.type
_entity_poly.pdbx_seq_one_letter_code
_entity_poly.pdbx_strand_id
1 'polypeptide(L)'
;ALVKKGMKPHTPVSDMDNFGVVVLYAGENESPGALIELTNKGDIEHWVGLQNFYAITRYNHSSLYAMAVFQLAREIRKRYRGVEG
;
A
#
# COMPACT_ATOMS: atom_id res chain seq x y z
N ALA A 1 5.11 11.65 10.62
CA ALA A 1 3.93 11.59 11.52
C ALA A 1 2.99 10.43 11.15
N LEU A 2 2.64 10.26 9.87
CA LEU A 2 1.71 9.22 9.42
C LEU A 2 2.26 7.79 9.54
N VAL A 3 3.52 7.51 9.17
CA VAL A 3 4.13 6.16 9.30
C VAL A 3 4.00 5.58 10.72
N LYS A 4 4.17 6.43 11.75
CA LYS A 4 4.09 6.04 13.17
C LYS A 4 2.69 5.60 13.62
N LYS A 5 1.65 5.91 12.84
CA LYS A 5 0.26 5.50 13.14
C LYS A 5 -0.02 4.04 12.72
N GLY A 6 0.91 3.38 12.04
CA GLY A 6 0.85 1.95 11.71
C GLY A 6 0.05 1.62 10.45
N MET A 7 -0.23 0.33 10.24
CA MET A 7 -0.76 -0.19 8.96
C MET A 7 -2.30 -0.16 8.85
N LYS A 8 -3.02 0.10 9.94
CA LYS A 8 -4.49 0.20 9.90
C LYS A 8 -4.88 1.53 9.26
N PRO A 9 -5.71 1.55 8.20
CA PRO A 9 -6.13 2.80 7.58
C PRO A 9 -6.80 3.74 8.58
N HIS A 10 -6.36 4.99 8.60
CA HIS A 10 -6.73 5.94 9.66
C HIS A 10 -6.88 7.38 9.18
N THR A 11 -6.34 7.73 8.00
CA THR A 11 -6.35 9.11 7.47
C THR A 11 -6.93 9.07 6.07
N PRO A 12 -7.96 9.88 5.76
CA PRO A 12 -8.45 10.06 4.39
C PRO A 12 -7.29 10.32 3.44
N VAL A 13 -7.31 9.72 2.25
CA VAL A 13 -6.22 9.92 1.27
C VAL A 13 -6.11 11.39 0.86
N SER A 14 -7.24 12.10 0.74
CA SER A 14 -7.31 13.54 0.49
C SER A 14 -6.53 14.35 1.53
N ASP A 15 -6.62 13.98 2.81
CA ASP A 15 -5.96 14.70 3.90
C ASP A 15 -4.45 14.46 4.02
N MET A 16 -3.89 13.51 3.25
CA MET A 16 -2.47 13.15 3.35
C MET A 16 -1.52 14.23 2.79
N ASP A 17 -2.04 15.10 1.91
CA ASP A 17 -1.30 16.23 1.34
C ASP A 17 -0.85 17.24 2.42
N ASN A 18 -1.66 17.44 3.47
CA ASN A 18 -1.35 18.22 4.66
C ASN A 18 -0.12 17.71 5.42
N PHE A 19 0.31 16.47 5.14
CA PHE A 19 1.50 15.84 5.69
C PHE A 19 2.64 15.73 4.67
N GLY A 20 2.53 16.39 3.52
CA GLY A 20 3.52 16.37 2.43
C GLY A 20 3.49 15.11 1.56
N VAL A 21 2.43 14.30 1.67
CA VAL A 21 2.28 13.08 0.87
C VAL A 21 1.38 13.38 -0.32
N VAL A 22 1.97 13.43 -1.52
CA VAL A 22 1.22 13.62 -2.77
C VAL A 22 0.85 12.25 -3.34
N VAL A 23 -0.45 11.97 -3.44
CA VAL A 23 -0.96 10.69 -3.95
C VAL A 23 -1.47 10.87 -5.37
N LEU A 24 -0.76 10.29 -6.34
CA LEU A 24 -1.12 10.33 -7.76
C LEU A 24 -2.16 9.25 -8.11
N TYR A 25 -3.26 9.21 -7.35
CA TYR A 25 -4.35 8.24 -7.52
C TYR A 25 -5.65 8.98 -7.84
N ALA A 26 -6.38 8.52 -8.86
CA ALA A 26 -7.63 9.13 -9.32
C ALA A 26 -8.90 8.48 -8.73
N GLY A 27 -8.76 7.60 -7.73
CA GLY A 27 -9.91 6.92 -7.11
C GLY A 27 -10.47 7.66 -5.89
N GLU A 28 -11.10 6.92 -4.98
CA GLU A 28 -11.83 7.49 -3.83
C GLU A 28 -10.88 8.14 -2.81
N ASN A 29 -10.65 9.45 -2.95
CA ASN A 29 -9.76 10.20 -2.07
C ASN A 29 -10.25 10.30 -0.61
N GLU A 30 -11.56 10.13 -0.38
CA GLU A 30 -12.14 10.17 0.97
C GLU A 30 -11.96 8.87 1.75
N SER A 31 -11.60 7.77 1.07
CA SER A 31 -11.35 6.50 1.75
C SER A 31 -10.13 6.62 2.68
N PRO A 32 -10.16 6.03 3.89
CA PRO A 32 -9.00 6.05 4.76
C PRO A 32 -7.87 5.18 4.17
N GLY A 33 -6.65 5.70 4.27
CA GLY A 33 -5.40 5.00 4.00
C GLY A 33 -4.44 5.03 5.19
N ALA A 34 -3.39 4.23 5.08
CA ALA A 34 -2.20 4.27 5.94
C ALA A 34 -0.96 4.52 5.09
N LEU A 35 -0.03 5.33 5.59
CA LEU A 35 1.27 5.53 4.92
C LEU A 35 2.22 4.41 5.34
N ILE A 36 2.59 3.57 4.38
CA ILE A 36 3.47 2.42 4.55
C ILE A 36 4.87 2.80 4.05
N GLU A 37 5.86 2.65 4.91
CA GLU A 37 7.27 2.79 4.57
C GLU A 37 7.88 1.41 4.38
N LEU A 38 8.57 1.21 3.26
CA LEU A 38 9.31 -0.01 2.96
C LEU A 38 10.77 0.35 2.68
N THR A 39 11.69 -0.28 3.40
CA THR A 39 13.14 -0.14 3.15
C THR A 39 13.63 -1.33 2.35
N ASN A 40 14.22 -1.09 1.19
CA ASN A 40 14.83 -2.13 0.35
C ASN A 40 16.25 -1.70 -0.05
N LYS A 41 17.27 -2.42 0.45
CA LYS A 41 18.69 -2.19 0.12
C LYS A 41 19.18 -0.73 0.28
N GLY A 42 18.55 0.02 1.18
CA GLY A 42 18.89 1.43 1.44
C GLY A 42 17.93 2.43 0.79
N ASP A 43 17.12 1.99 -0.16
CA ASP A 43 16.06 2.81 -0.75
C ASP A 43 14.80 2.75 0.11
N ILE A 44 14.15 3.90 0.30
CA ILE A 44 12.90 4.01 1.03
C ILE A 44 11.78 4.29 0.04
N GLU A 45 10.80 3.40 0.02
CA GLU A 45 9.58 3.56 -0.75
C GLU A 45 8.40 3.86 0.18
N HIS A 46 7.54 4.78 -0.26
CA HIS A 46 6.31 5.14 0.43
C HIS A 46 5.11 4.68 -0.40
N TRP A 47 4.20 3.97 0.25
CA TRP A 47 2.98 3.46 -0.35
C TRP A 47 1.77 3.87 0.49
N VAL A 48 0.64 4.16 -0.16
CA VAL A 48 -0.64 4.31 0.53
C VAL A 48 -1.34 2.96 0.55
N GLY A 49 -1.40 2.35 1.73
CA GLY A 49 -2.12 1.11 1.99
C GLY A 49 -3.58 1.38 2.30
N LEU A 50 -4.49 0.89 1.45
CA LEU A 50 -5.94 0.94 1.68
C LEU A 50 -6.43 -0.30 2.45
N GLN A 51 -7.73 -0.35 2.73
CA GLN A 51 -8.37 -1.42 3.52
C GLN A 51 -8.02 -2.84 3.02
N ASN A 52 -7.96 -3.06 1.71
CA ASN A 52 -7.60 -4.38 1.15
C ASN A 52 -6.14 -4.76 1.44
N PHE A 53 -5.22 -3.80 1.44
CA PHE A 53 -3.83 -4.06 1.83
C PHE A 53 -3.75 -4.42 3.32
N TYR A 54 -4.48 -3.69 4.16
CA TYR A 54 -4.56 -3.97 5.59
C TYR A 54 -5.12 -5.38 5.88
N ALA A 55 -6.10 -5.84 5.09
CA ALA A 55 -6.63 -7.20 5.22
C ALA A 55 -5.55 -8.29 5.05
N ILE A 56 -4.57 -8.10 4.14
CA ILE A 56 -3.45 -9.03 3.96
C ILE A 56 -2.59 -9.09 5.24
N THR A 57 -2.37 -7.94 5.89
CA THR A 57 -1.60 -7.87 7.15
C THR A 57 -2.28 -8.61 8.32
N ARG A 58 -3.57 -8.95 8.21
CA ARG A 58 -4.28 -9.73 9.24
C ARG A 58 -3.86 -11.20 9.27
N TYR A 59 -3.32 -11.72 8.17
CA TYR A 59 -2.68 -13.05 8.14
C TYR A 59 -1.30 -13.02 8.81
N ASN A 60 -0.51 -11.98 8.54
CA ASN A 60 0.79 -11.76 9.16
C ASN A 60 1.04 -10.25 9.28
N HIS A 61 1.28 -9.78 10.51
CA HIS A 61 1.38 -8.37 10.87
C HIS A 61 2.74 -7.75 10.45
N SER A 62 3.02 -7.77 9.15
CA SER A 62 4.24 -7.24 8.52
C SER A 62 3.92 -6.55 7.19
N SER A 63 4.40 -5.32 7.03
CA SER A 63 4.25 -4.53 5.78
C SER A 63 5.03 -5.15 4.62
N LEU A 64 6.23 -5.68 4.89
CA LEU A 64 7.04 -6.42 3.92
C LEU A 64 6.32 -7.68 3.44
N TYR A 65 5.71 -8.45 4.36
CA TYR A 65 4.91 -9.61 4.00
C TYR A 65 3.74 -9.23 3.08
N ALA A 66 2.95 -8.23 3.50
CA ALA A 66 1.78 -7.82 2.72
C ALA A 66 2.14 -7.28 1.33
N MET A 67 3.24 -6.52 1.23
CA MET A 67 3.75 -6.05 -0.06
C MET A 67 4.26 -7.20 -0.93
N ALA A 68 4.99 -8.16 -0.37
CA ALA A 68 5.46 -9.34 -1.10
C ALA A 68 4.28 -10.16 -1.67
N VAL A 69 3.23 -10.39 -0.87
CA VAL A 69 2.01 -11.08 -1.32
C VAL A 69 1.32 -10.30 -2.45
N PHE A 70 1.16 -8.98 -2.28
CA PHE A 70 0.53 -8.12 -3.29
C PHE A 70 1.30 -8.13 -4.62
N GLN A 71 2.62 -7.92 -4.58
CA GLN A 71 3.47 -7.91 -5.76
C GLN A 71 3.49 -9.28 -6.45
N LEU A 72 3.62 -10.37 -5.69
CA LEU A 72 3.57 -11.72 -6.24
C LEU A 72 2.24 -12.00 -6.95
N ALA A 73 1.11 -11.63 -6.35
CA ALA A 73 -0.21 -11.81 -6.96
C ALA A 73 -0.35 -11.02 -8.27
N ARG A 74 0.18 -9.80 -8.34
CA ARG A 74 0.22 -9.01 -9.58
C ARG A 74 1.06 -9.69 -10.66
N GLU A 75 2.21 -10.21 -10.29
CA GLU A 75 3.14 -10.88 -11.20
C GLU A 75 2.62 -12.22 -11.72
N ILE A 76 1.90 -12.98 -10.89
CA ILE A 76 1.15 -14.18 -11.32
C ILE A 76 0.06 -13.79 -12.31
N ARG A 77 -0.77 -12.78 -11.98
CA ARG A 77 -1.84 -12.31 -12.86
C ARG A 77 -1.32 -11.83 -14.21
N LYS A 78 -0.20 -11.10 -14.21
CA LYS A 78 0.46 -10.62 -15.43
C LYS A 78 0.91 -11.79 -16.31
N ARG A 79 1.53 -12.81 -15.73
CA ARG A 79 1.93 -14.02 -16.46
C ARG A 79 0.72 -14.78 -16.99
N TYR A 80 -0.30 -15.00 -16.16
CA TYR A 80 -1.51 -15.72 -16.56
C TYR A 80 -2.22 -15.05 -17.75
N ARG A 81 -2.43 -13.73 -17.70
CA ARG A 81 -3.06 -12.96 -18.79
C ARG A 81 -2.19 -12.82 -20.04
N GLY A 82 -0.87 -12.88 -19.89
CA GLY A 82 0.06 -12.87 -21.02
C GLY A 82 0.14 -14.20 -21.78
N VAL A 83 -0.48 -15.26 -21.28
CA VAL A 83 -0.60 -16.58 -21.95
C VAL A 83 -1.87 -16.67 -22.82
N GLU A 84 -2.79 -15.70 -22.71
CA GLU A 84 -4.01 -15.61 -23.54
C GLU A 84 -3.83 -14.75 -24.82
N GLY A 85 -2.58 -14.56 -25.27
CA GLY A 85 -2.23 -13.82 -26.50
C GLY A 85 -1.61 -14.71 -27.57
#